data_AF-A0AAP0DIF9-F1
#
_entry.id   AF-A0AAP0DIF9-F1
#
_cell.length_a   1.000
_cell.length_b   1.000
_cell.length_c   1.000
_cell.angle_alpha   90.00
_cell.angle_beta   90.00
_cell.angle_gamma   90.00
#
_symmetry.space_group_name_H-M   'P 1'
#
loop_
_entity.id
_entity.type
_entity.pdbx_description
1 polymer ?
#
loop_
_entity_poly.entity_id
_entity_poly.type
_entity_poly.pdbx_seq_one_letter_code
_entity_poly.pdbx_strand_id
1 'polypeptide(L)'
;MPSPRANASTLINLFAKYDLSVKDLVALSGSHSIGNGRCFSIVFRLYNQSGTGRPDPTIEPKYRQKLDKLCPLGGDGNVTGDLDFTPHIFDNQYFKDLVNGRGFLNSDETLYTYWKTREYVKRYSEDEEEFFKDFVEGMIKMGDLQSGRPGEIRKNCRVVNGGQPVAVVRERKVLSNYYM
;
A
#
# COMPACT_ATOMS: atom_id res chain seq x y z
N MET A 1 -7.43 4.20 -7.65
CA MET A 1 -6.88 3.91 -6.30
C MET A 1 -7.36 2.53 -5.86
N PRO A 2 -6.47 1.68 -5.33
CA PRO A 2 -6.84 0.38 -4.77
C PRO A 2 -7.77 0.51 -3.55
N SER A 3 -8.66 -0.47 -3.35
CA SER A 3 -9.57 -0.53 -2.20
C SER A 3 -8.96 -1.35 -1.07
N PRO A 4 -9.13 -0.98 0.22
CA PRO A 4 -8.68 -1.78 1.35
C PRO A 4 -9.37 -3.15 1.45
N ARG A 5 -10.49 -3.34 0.71
CA ARG A 5 -11.24 -4.61 0.62
C ARG A 5 -10.81 -5.48 -0.56
N ALA A 6 -9.90 -5.01 -1.41
CA ALA A 6 -9.46 -5.77 -2.58
C ALA A 6 -8.67 -7.02 -2.17
N ASN A 7 -8.73 -8.06 -2.99
CA ASN A 7 -7.87 -9.23 -2.89
C ASN A 7 -6.58 -9.06 -3.71
N ALA A 8 -5.57 -9.87 -3.44
CA ALA A 8 -4.26 -9.78 -4.10
C ALA A 8 -4.35 -9.86 -5.63
N SER A 9 -5.20 -10.73 -6.19
CA SER A 9 -5.37 -10.80 -7.65
C SER A 9 -5.88 -9.49 -8.26
N THR A 10 -6.77 -8.80 -7.57
CA THR A 10 -7.28 -7.49 -8.01
C THR A 10 -6.18 -6.43 -7.92
N LEU A 11 -5.40 -6.44 -6.84
CA LEU A 11 -4.29 -5.51 -6.63
C LEU A 11 -3.20 -5.69 -7.70
N ILE A 12 -2.81 -6.94 -7.99
CA ILE A 12 -1.85 -7.27 -9.05
C ILE A 12 -2.32 -6.72 -10.40
N ASN A 13 -3.58 -6.95 -10.76
CA ASN A 13 -4.14 -6.46 -12.01
C ASN A 13 -4.20 -4.92 -12.08
N LEU A 14 -4.37 -4.24 -10.94
CA LEU A 14 -4.33 -2.78 -10.87
C LEU A 14 -2.91 -2.22 -11.03
N PHE A 15 -1.93 -2.82 -10.37
CA PHE A 15 -0.51 -2.42 -10.45
C PHE A 15 0.05 -2.66 -11.85
N ALA A 16 -0.32 -3.78 -12.48
CA ALA A 16 0.09 -4.11 -13.83
C ALA A 16 -0.36 -3.09 -14.89
N LYS A 17 -1.41 -2.30 -14.62
CA LYS A 17 -1.84 -1.19 -15.53
C LYS A 17 -0.87 -0.01 -15.55
N TYR A 18 0.04 0.04 -14.58
CA TYR A 18 1.07 1.07 -14.43
C TYR A 18 2.47 0.47 -14.57
N ASP A 19 2.59 -0.69 -15.23
CA ASP A 19 3.86 -1.41 -15.40
C ASP A 19 4.59 -1.73 -14.07
N LEU A 20 3.83 -1.79 -12.96
CA LEU A 20 4.34 -2.20 -11.66
C LEU A 20 4.14 -3.71 -11.47
N SER A 21 5.22 -4.39 -11.08
CA SER A 21 5.24 -5.84 -10.90
C SER A 21 4.58 -6.30 -9.60
N VAL A 22 4.46 -7.61 -9.42
CA VAL A 22 4.02 -8.21 -8.15
C VAL A 22 4.98 -7.86 -7.00
N LYS A 23 6.29 -7.81 -7.28
CA LYS A 23 7.32 -7.39 -6.31
C LYS A 23 7.09 -5.95 -5.87
N ASP A 24 6.84 -5.06 -6.84
CA ASP A 24 6.57 -3.65 -6.57
C ASP A 24 5.28 -3.46 -5.75
N LEU A 25 4.22 -4.24 -6.03
CA LEU A 25 3.01 -4.28 -5.20
C LEU A 25 3.32 -4.62 -3.75
N VAL A 26 4.01 -5.74 -3.51
CA VAL A 26 4.25 -6.21 -2.13
C VAL A 26 5.19 -5.26 -1.39
N ALA A 27 6.25 -4.78 -2.05
CA ALA A 27 7.18 -3.83 -1.46
C ALA A 27 6.47 -2.51 -1.08
N LEU A 28 5.76 -1.89 -2.03
CA LEU A 28 5.06 -0.61 -1.78
C LEU A 28 3.96 -0.73 -0.72
N SER A 29 3.31 -1.90 -0.59
CA SER A 29 2.38 -2.17 0.52
C SER A 29 3.05 -2.08 1.90
N GLY A 30 4.37 -2.28 1.99
CA GLY A 30 5.16 -2.05 3.20
C GLY A 30 5.14 -0.60 3.71
N SER A 31 4.64 0.35 2.92
CA SER A 31 4.35 1.72 3.41
C SER A 31 3.33 1.76 4.55
N HIS A 32 2.56 0.70 4.75
CA HIS A 32 1.68 0.52 5.90
C HIS A 32 2.41 0.11 7.19
N SER A 33 3.75 0.08 7.21
CA SER A 33 4.54 -0.01 8.45
C SER A 33 4.40 1.23 9.34
N ILE A 34 3.85 2.32 8.82
CA ILE A 34 3.57 3.53 9.61
C ILE A 34 2.15 4.02 9.41
N GLY A 35 1.63 4.69 10.44
CA GLY A 35 0.33 5.37 10.40
C GLY A 35 -0.85 4.50 10.79
N ASN A 36 -2.05 4.99 10.44
CA ASN A 36 -3.30 4.48 10.97
C ASN A 36 -4.35 4.25 9.89
N GLY A 37 -5.20 3.25 10.13
CA GLY A 37 -6.40 2.96 9.34
C GLY A 37 -7.67 3.17 10.16
N ARG A 38 -8.73 3.65 9.51
CA ARG A 38 -10.06 3.82 10.13
C ARG A 38 -10.83 2.51 10.18
N CYS A 39 -11.65 2.31 11.22
CA CYS A 39 -12.53 1.15 11.38
C CYS A 39 -13.43 0.89 10.15
N PHE A 40 -13.87 1.94 9.46
CA PHE A 40 -14.63 1.84 8.20
C PHE A 40 -13.94 0.94 7.15
N SER A 41 -12.60 0.91 7.14
CA SER A 41 -11.81 0.16 6.17
C SER A 41 -11.76 -1.34 6.48
N ILE A 42 -11.97 -1.74 7.74
CA ILE A 42 -11.79 -3.13 8.20
C ILE A 42 -13.08 -3.81 8.67
N VAL A 43 -14.17 -3.07 8.90
CA VAL A 43 -15.42 -3.63 9.43
C VAL A 43 -15.95 -4.79 8.57
N PHE A 44 -15.75 -4.74 7.25
CA PHE A 44 -16.11 -5.85 6.36
C PHE A 44 -15.26 -7.07 6.64
N ARG A 45 -13.94 -6.92 6.78
CA ARG A 45 -13.03 -8.00 7.19
C ARG A 45 -13.42 -8.62 8.52
N LEU A 46 -13.88 -7.81 9.48
CA LEU A 46 -14.31 -8.31 10.78
C LEU A 46 -15.64 -9.06 10.74
N TYR A 47 -16.56 -8.77 9.81
CA TYR A 47 -17.93 -9.29 9.94
C TYR A 47 -18.53 -9.94 8.70
N ASN A 48 -18.13 -9.54 7.48
CA ASN A 48 -18.79 -10.01 6.26
C ASN A 48 -18.00 -9.82 4.95
N GLN A 49 -16.68 -9.98 4.94
CA GLN A 49 -15.85 -9.70 3.77
C GLN A 49 -16.13 -10.65 2.59
N SER A 50 -16.41 -11.92 2.90
CA SER A 50 -16.73 -12.97 1.92
C SER A 50 -18.22 -13.08 1.61
N GLY A 51 -19.08 -12.23 2.21
CA GLY A 51 -20.54 -12.34 2.08
C GLY A 51 -21.19 -13.44 2.92
N THR A 52 -20.43 -14.16 3.76
CA THR A 52 -20.93 -15.29 4.56
C THR A 52 -21.49 -14.90 5.93
N GLY A 53 -21.48 -13.61 6.28
CA GLY A 53 -21.80 -13.11 7.62
C GLY A 53 -20.82 -13.57 8.71
N ARG A 54 -19.60 -13.96 8.30
CA ARG A 54 -18.56 -14.47 9.20
C ARG A 54 -17.30 -13.61 9.11
N PRO A 55 -16.50 -13.59 10.19
CA PRO A 55 -15.20 -12.94 10.16
C PRO A 55 -14.26 -13.60 9.15
N ASP A 56 -13.31 -12.82 8.64
CA ASP A 56 -12.18 -13.33 7.89
C ASP A 56 -11.42 -14.39 8.73
N PRO A 57 -11.34 -15.66 8.27
CA PRO A 57 -10.74 -16.74 9.05
C PRO A 57 -9.22 -16.63 9.18
N THR A 58 -8.57 -15.71 8.47
CA THR A 58 -7.11 -15.54 8.51
C THR A 58 -6.65 -14.62 9.64
N ILE A 59 -7.58 -13.92 10.31
CA ILE A 59 -7.25 -13.04 11.43
C ILE A 59 -6.83 -13.87 12.64
N GLU A 60 -5.67 -13.57 13.20
CA GLU A 60 -5.19 -14.20 14.43
C GLU A 60 -6.18 -13.98 15.60
N PRO A 61 -6.59 -15.02 16.35
CA PRO A 61 -7.68 -14.91 17.32
C PRO A 61 -7.52 -13.84 18.42
N LYS A 62 -6.32 -13.59 18.94
CA LYS A 62 -6.10 -12.54 19.95
C LYS A 62 -6.14 -11.16 19.31
N TYR A 63 -5.53 -10.99 18.15
CA TYR A 63 -5.60 -9.76 17.37
C TYR A 63 -7.05 -9.43 16.98
N ARG A 64 -7.83 -10.46 16.63
CA ARG A 64 -9.27 -10.34 16.41
C ARG A 64 -9.99 -9.74 17.62
N GLN A 65 -9.75 -10.28 18.81
CA GLN A 65 -10.38 -9.75 20.03
C GLN A 65 -9.99 -8.28 20.30
N LYS A 66 -8.75 -7.88 19.98
CA LYS A 66 -8.32 -6.48 20.03
C LYS A 66 -9.12 -5.62 19.04
N LEU A 67 -9.26 -6.07 17.80
CA LEU A 67 -9.99 -5.34 16.76
C LEU A 67 -11.50 -5.26 17.01
N ASP A 68 -12.14 -6.28 17.60
CA ASP A 68 -13.57 -6.22 17.96
C ASP A 68 -13.85 -5.14 19.01
N LYS A 69 -12.92 -4.93 19.96
CA LYS A 69 -13.03 -3.87 20.97
C LYS A 69 -12.84 -2.49 20.33
N LEU A 70 -11.92 -2.39 19.38
CA LEU A 70 -11.59 -1.13 18.70
C LEU A 70 -12.68 -0.72 17.70
N CYS A 71 -13.19 -1.68 16.93
CA CYS A 71 -14.08 -1.48 15.79
C CYS A 71 -15.32 -2.39 15.89
N PRO A 72 -16.16 -2.25 16.93
CA PRO A 72 -17.34 -3.10 17.11
C PRO A 72 -18.34 -2.93 15.96
N LEU A 73 -19.15 -3.96 15.69
CA LEU A 73 -20.23 -3.88 14.70
C LEU A 73 -21.22 -2.78 15.08
N GLY A 74 -21.42 -1.81 14.18
CA GLY A 74 -22.24 -0.63 14.43
C GLY A 74 -21.55 0.49 15.23
N GLY A 75 -20.25 0.35 15.52
CA GLY A 75 -19.44 1.39 16.16
C GLY A 75 -19.08 2.56 15.23
N ASP A 76 -18.36 3.55 15.77
CA ASP A 76 -17.90 4.71 15.00
C ASP A 76 -16.81 4.31 13.98
N GLY A 77 -17.15 4.48 12.69
CA GLY A 77 -16.24 4.18 11.59
C GLY A 77 -15.01 5.10 11.49
N ASN A 78 -14.97 6.21 12.24
CA ASN A 78 -13.84 7.14 12.28
C ASN A 78 -12.76 6.78 13.30
N VAL A 79 -13.05 5.87 14.24
CA VAL A 79 -12.03 5.35 15.16
C VAL A 79 -10.88 4.77 14.34
N THR A 80 -9.66 5.01 14.80
CA THR A 80 -8.44 4.60 14.12
C THR A 80 -7.71 3.52 14.89
N GLY A 81 -7.05 2.63 14.15
CA GLY A 81 -6.09 1.67 14.66
C GLY A 81 -4.78 1.78 13.91
N ASP A 82 -3.70 1.33 14.54
CA ASP A 82 -2.38 1.23 13.94
C ASP A 82 -2.37 0.20 12.80
N LEU A 83 -1.68 0.52 11.70
CA LEU A 83 -1.59 -0.37 10.54
C LEU A 83 -0.65 -1.57 10.79
N ASP A 84 0.31 -1.43 11.72
CA ASP A 84 1.19 -2.49 12.21
C ASP A 84 1.46 -2.35 13.72
N PHE A 85 2.39 -3.15 14.26
CA PHE A 85 2.76 -3.14 15.67
C PHE A 85 3.72 -2.00 16.08
N THR A 86 4.46 -1.39 15.13
CA THR A 86 5.43 -0.31 15.35
C THR A 86 5.06 0.95 14.55
N PRO A 87 3.87 1.56 14.79
CA PRO A 87 3.21 2.51 13.87
C PRO A 87 3.94 3.82 13.56
N HIS A 88 5.10 4.05 14.18
CA HIS A 88 5.93 5.24 14.05
C HIS A 88 7.36 4.93 13.59
N ILE A 89 7.67 3.67 13.33
CA ILE A 89 8.96 3.19 12.84
C ILE A 89 8.72 2.57 11.48
N PHE A 90 9.46 3.00 10.47
CA PHE A 90 9.41 2.35 9.16
C PHE A 90 10.40 1.19 9.17
N ASP A 91 9.88 -0.03 9.31
CA ASP A 91 10.63 -1.27 9.46
C ASP A 91 9.91 -2.43 8.76
N ASN A 92 10.38 -3.67 8.90
CA ASN A 92 9.69 -4.82 8.32
C ASN A 92 8.61 -5.45 9.22
N GLN A 93 8.20 -4.80 10.31
CA GLN A 93 7.18 -5.30 11.24
C GLN A 93 5.83 -5.52 10.54
N TYR A 94 5.49 -4.67 9.57
CA TYR A 94 4.34 -4.88 8.68
C TYR A 94 4.29 -6.31 8.12
N PHE A 95 5.39 -6.80 7.52
CA PHE A 95 5.42 -8.14 6.92
C PHE A 95 5.40 -9.25 7.97
N LYS A 96 6.07 -9.04 9.11
CA LYS A 96 5.99 -9.96 10.26
C LYS A 96 4.56 -10.09 10.77
N ASP A 97 3.79 -9.00 10.79
CA ASP A 97 2.39 -9.02 11.18
C ASP A 97 1.54 -9.83 10.19
N LEU A 98 1.75 -9.67 8.88
CA LEU A 98 1.04 -10.47 7.86
C LEU A 98 1.30 -11.97 8.01
N VAL A 99 2.56 -12.37 8.22
CA VAL A 99 2.92 -13.80 8.43
C VAL A 99 2.20 -14.38 9.64
N ASN A 100 1.91 -13.54 10.65
CA ASN A 100 1.22 -13.92 11.88
C ASN A 100 -0.30 -13.72 11.84
N GLY A 101 -0.91 -13.39 10.70
CA GLY A 101 -2.36 -13.17 10.60
C GLY A 101 -2.84 -11.86 11.24
N ARG A 102 -1.94 -10.88 11.35
CA ARG A 102 -2.14 -9.60 12.06
C ARG A 102 -2.11 -8.37 11.14
N GLY A 103 -2.21 -8.54 9.82
CA GLY A 103 -2.41 -7.40 8.92
C GLY A 103 -3.69 -6.67 9.29
N PHE A 104 -3.75 -5.34 9.13
CA PHE A 104 -4.93 -4.55 9.50
C PHE A 104 -6.02 -4.60 8.41
N LEU A 105 -5.67 -4.34 7.14
CA LEU A 105 -6.61 -4.34 6.02
C LEU A 105 -6.72 -5.71 5.35
N ASN A 106 -7.82 -5.96 4.64
CA ASN A 106 -7.93 -7.17 3.80
C ASN A 106 -6.93 -7.13 2.64
N SER A 107 -6.68 -5.94 2.08
CA SER A 107 -5.67 -5.72 1.05
C SER A 107 -4.24 -6.03 1.50
N ASP A 108 -3.98 -6.03 2.81
CA ASP A 108 -2.69 -6.40 3.38
C ASP A 108 -2.62 -7.92 3.57
N GLU A 109 -3.54 -8.49 4.35
CA GLU A 109 -3.53 -9.91 4.72
C GLU A 109 -3.64 -10.84 3.50
N THR A 110 -4.31 -10.37 2.43
CA THR A 110 -4.39 -11.12 1.17
C THR A 110 -3.02 -11.31 0.50
N LEU A 111 -2.03 -10.46 0.77
CA LEU A 111 -0.69 -10.58 0.19
C LEU A 111 0.03 -11.82 0.72
N TYR A 112 -0.15 -12.17 1.99
CA TYR A 112 0.42 -13.39 2.55
C TYR A 112 -0.37 -14.64 2.14
N THR A 113 -1.70 -14.54 2.11
CA THR A 113 -2.54 -15.72 1.84
C THR A 113 -2.59 -16.09 0.35
N TYR A 114 -2.30 -15.15 -0.56
CA TYR A 114 -2.27 -15.41 -2.00
C TYR A 114 -0.90 -15.89 -2.50
N TRP A 115 -0.89 -16.95 -3.32
CA TRP A 115 0.33 -17.69 -3.66
C TRP A 115 1.38 -16.88 -4.46
N LYS A 116 0.96 -15.94 -5.32
CA LYS A 116 1.90 -15.13 -6.12
C LYS A 116 2.68 -14.09 -5.32
N THR A 117 2.14 -13.66 -4.19
CA THR A 117 2.67 -12.58 -3.35
C THR A 117 3.32 -13.12 -2.07
N ARG A 118 2.88 -14.28 -1.60
CA ARG A 118 3.30 -14.90 -0.33
C ARG A 118 4.81 -14.97 -0.13
N GLU A 119 5.53 -15.35 -1.18
CA GLU A 119 6.98 -15.53 -1.09
C GLU A 119 7.72 -14.22 -0.81
N TYR A 120 7.29 -13.11 -1.43
CA TYR A 120 7.86 -11.79 -1.15
C TYR A 120 7.56 -11.35 0.29
N VAL A 121 6.33 -11.58 0.77
CA VAL A 121 5.96 -11.26 2.16
C VAL A 121 6.85 -12.01 3.16
N LYS A 122 7.11 -13.30 2.91
CA LYS A 122 8.00 -14.10 3.77
C LYS A 122 9.42 -13.55 3.78
N ARG A 123 10.00 -13.31 2.61
CA ARG A 123 11.36 -12.75 2.49
C ARG A 123 11.49 -11.44 3.23
N TYR A 124 10.59 -10.49 2.97
CA TYR A 124 10.61 -9.19 3.64
C TYR A 124 10.39 -9.30 5.15
N SER A 125 9.65 -10.30 5.64
CA SER A 125 9.50 -10.53 7.08
C SER A 125 10.77 -11.05 7.77
N GLU A 126 11.65 -11.71 7.01
CA GLU A 126 12.90 -12.32 7.47
C GLU A 126 14.10 -11.39 7.24
N ASP A 127 14.07 -10.58 6.18
CA ASP A 127 15.15 -9.71 5.73
C ASP A 127 14.61 -8.27 5.48
N GLU A 128 14.95 -7.37 6.40
CA GLU A 128 14.57 -5.96 6.31
C GLU A 128 15.39 -5.20 5.25
N GLU A 129 16.62 -5.62 4.98
CA GLU A 129 17.47 -4.98 3.98
C GLU A 129 16.92 -5.27 2.56
N GLU A 130 16.49 -6.52 2.31
CA GLU A 130 15.82 -6.89 1.06
C GLU A 130 14.51 -6.08 0.88
N PHE A 131 13.71 -5.94 1.94
CA PHE A 131 12.51 -5.09 1.91
C PHE A 131 12.85 -3.65 1.51
N PHE A 132 13.79 -3.00 2.21
CA PHE A 132 14.12 -1.59 1.94
C PHE A 132 14.67 -1.39 0.54
N LYS A 133 15.50 -2.31 0.05
CA LYS A 133 16.02 -2.26 -1.33
C LYS A 133 14.86 -2.29 -2.34
N ASP A 134 13.95 -3.23 -2.22
CA ASP A 134 12.83 -3.37 -3.15
C ASP A 134 11.79 -2.25 -2.98
N PHE A 135 11.63 -1.70 -1.76
CA PHE A 135 10.80 -0.52 -1.50
C PHE A 135 11.34 0.70 -2.25
N VAL A 136 12.65 0.95 -2.18
CA VAL A 136 13.29 2.05 -2.93
C VAL A 136 13.10 1.87 -4.44
N GLU A 137 13.36 0.67 -4.97
CA GLU A 137 13.13 0.38 -6.39
C GLU A 137 11.67 0.64 -6.80
N GLY A 138 10.70 0.18 -5.98
CA GLY A 138 9.28 0.40 -6.22
C GLY A 138 8.88 1.87 -6.18
N MET A 139 9.41 2.64 -5.22
CA MET A 139 9.14 4.08 -5.09
C MET A 139 9.67 4.87 -6.27
N ILE A 140 10.86 4.52 -6.79
CA ILE A 140 11.43 5.14 -8.01
C ILE A 140 10.51 4.89 -9.20
N LYS A 141 10.16 3.62 -9.46
CA LYS A 141 9.24 3.27 -10.58
C LYS A 141 7.89 3.97 -10.47
N MET A 142 7.32 4.04 -9.26
CA MET A 142 6.05 4.73 -9.02
C MET A 142 6.18 6.25 -9.23
N GLY A 143 7.31 6.84 -8.85
CA GLY A 143 7.60 8.26 -9.06
C GLY A 143 7.80 8.64 -10.54
N ASP A 144 8.26 7.69 -11.35
CA ASP A 144 8.47 7.87 -12.79
C ASP A 144 7.19 7.76 -13.62
N LEU A 145 6.04 7.38 -13.02
CA LEU A 145 4.77 7.25 -13.73
C LEU A 145 4.32 8.60 -14.34
N GLN A 146 4.24 8.66 -15.66
CA GLN A 146 3.82 9.85 -16.40
C GLN A 146 2.39 9.73 -16.92
N SER A 147 1.64 10.84 -16.88
CA SER A 147 0.32 10.92 -17.52
C SER A 147 0.40 11.03 -19.06
N GLY A 148 1.58 11.32 -19.60
CA GLY A 148 1.81 11.64 -21.02
C GLY A 148 1.24 12.99 -21.47
N ARG A 149 0.63 13.77 -20.57
CA ARG A 149 0.02 15.06 -20.87
C ARG A 149 0.96 16.20 -20.50
N PRO A 150 1.09 17.25 -21.32
CA PRO A 150 1.79 18.47 -20.94
C PRO A 150 1.20 19.07 -19.65
N GLY A 151 2.07 19.51 -18.75
CA GLY A 151 1.71 20.11 -17.46
C GLY A 151 2.25 21.53 -17.27
N GLU A 152 2.13 22.05 -16.05
CA GLU A 152 2.66 23.34 -15.63
C GLU A 152 3.40 23.23 -14.29
N ILE A 153 4.29 24.19 -14.01
CA ILE A 153 4.84 24.37 -12.66
C ILE A 153 3.84 25.22 -11.87
N ARG A 154 3.11 24.60 -10.95
CA ARG A 154 2.12 25.30 -10.12
C ARG A 154 2.78 26.22 -9.09
N LYS A 155 2.29 27.45 -8.98
CA LYS A 155 2.67 28.38 -7.89
C LYS A 155 1.94 28.10 -6.58
N ASN A 156 0.77 27.47 -6.67
CA ASN A 156 -0.03 27.01 -5.54
C ASN A 156 -0.61 25.64 -5.87
N CYS A 157 -0.29 24.60 -5.09
CA CYS A 157 -0.71 23.23 -5.39
C CYS A 157 -2.24 23.03 -5.39
N ARG A 158 -2.99 23.92 -4.72
CA ARG A 158 -4.46 23.82 -4.52
C ARG A 158 -5.28 24.35 -5.70
N VAL A 159 -4.68 25.12 -6.60
CA VAL A 159 -5.38 25.82 -7.68
C VAL A 159 -4.50 25.87 -8.94
N VAL A 160 -5.13 25.79 -10.12
CA VAL A 160 -4.43 25.96 -11.40
C VAL A 160 -3.92 27.39 -11.55
N ASN A 161 -2.80 27.61 -12.25
CA ASN A 161 -2.37 28.99 -12.50
C ASN A 161 -3.43 29.73 -13.37
N GLY A 162 -3.74 30.98 -13.04
CA GLY A 162 -4.63 31.81 -13.85
C GLY A 162 -3.85 32.48 -15.00
N GLY A 163 -4.02 32.00 -16.22
CA GLY A 163 -3.40 32.56 -17.43
C GLY A 163 -3.01 31.49 -18.46
N GLN A 164 -2.98 31.87 -19.74
CA GLN A 164 -2.81 31.02 -20.94
C GLN A 164 -1.74 29.91 -20.88
N PRO A 165 -1.87 28.85 -21.72
CA PRO A 165 -1.10 27.61 -21.58
C PRO A 165 0.40 27.89 -21.50
N VAL A 166 1.03 27.47 -20.40
CA VAL A 166 2.46 27.65 -20.19
C VAL A 166 3.21 26.89 -21.30
N ALA A 167 4.15 27.59 -21.95
CA ALA A 167 5.00 27.02 -22.99
C ALA A 167 5.63 25.70 -22.51
N VAL A 168 5.53 24.68 -23.37
CA VAL A 168 6.02 23.32 -23.13
C VAL A 168 7.43 23.36 -22.54
N VAL A 169 7.58 22.90 -21.30
CA VAL A 169 8.89 22.63 -20.71
C VAL A 169 9.48 21.46 -21.48
N ARG A 170 10.31 21.74 -22.49
CA ARG A 170 11.09 20.71 -23.19
C ARG A 170 12.21 20.27 -22.24
N GLU A 171 12.30 18.97 -21.99
CA GLU A 171 13.47 18.36 -21.35
C GLU A 171 14.73 18.82 -22.06
N ARG A 172 15.64 19.48 -21.33
CA ARG A 172 17.03 19.60 -21.78
C ARG A 172 17.61 18.20 -21.68
N LYS A 173 17.80 17.53 -22.83
CA LYS A 173 18.69 16.37 -22.92
C LYS A 173 20.04 16.78 -22.32
N VAL A 174 20.36 16.23 -21.15
CA VAL A 174 21.72 16.27 -20.63
C VAL A 174 22.52 15.39 -21.57
N LEU A 175 23.30 16.02 -22.46
CA LEU A 175 24.30 15.31 -23.24
C LEU A 175 25.37 14.83 -22.24
N SER A 176 25.34 13.53 -21.95
CA SER A 176 26.46 12.84 -21.32
C SER A 176 27.65 12.89 -22.28
N ASN A 177 28.57 13.82 -22.02
CA ASN A 177 29.94 13.75 -22.54
C ASN A 177 30.81 13.16 -21.45
N TYR A 178 31.00 11.85 -21.48
CA TYR A 178 32.05 11.15 -20.74
C TYR A 178 32.77 10.22 -21.72
N TYR A 179 33.77 10.76 -22.42
CA TYR A 179 34.91 10.04 -23.01
C TYR A 179 35.99 11.07 -23.36
N MET A 180 36.96 11.24 -22.46
CA MET A 180 38.41 11.21 -22.71
C MET A 180 39.13 11.10 -21.38
#